data_AF-A0A392W7C9-F1
#
_entry.id   AF-A0A392W7C9-F1
#
_cell.length_a   1.000
_cell.length_b   1.000
_cell.length_c   1.000
_cell.angle_alpha   90.00
_cell.angle_beta   90.00
_cell.angle_gamma   90.00
#
_symmetry.space_group_name_H-M   'P 1'
#
loop_
_entity.id
_entity.type
_entity.pdbx_description
1 polymer ?
#
loop_
_entity_poly.entity_id
_entity_poly.type
_entity_poly.pdbx_seq_one_letter_code
_entity_poly.pdbx_strand_id
1 'polypeptide(L)' 'MGSVISESQTSFVKDRQILDGILIANEVVDEARRDKKELMLFKVDFEKAYDSVD' A
#
# COMPACT_ATOMS: atom_id res chain seq x y z
N MET A 1 10.72 16.10 14.62
CA MET A 1 9.88 16.00 13.41
C MET A 1 9.92 14.57 12.95
N GLY A 2 8.76 13.91 12.82
CA GLY A 2 8.68 12.51 12.40
C GLY A 2 9.03 12.33 10.92
N SER A 3 9.32 11.10 10.53
CA SER A 3 9.45 10.74 9.11
C SER A 3 8.16 11.06 8.37
N VAL A 4 8.27 11.67 7.19
CA VAL A 4 7.15 11.90 6.26
C VAL A 4 6.82 10.66 5.42
N ILE A 5 7.67 9.64 5.45
CA ILE A 5 7.53 8.38 4.71
C ILE A 5 7.00 7.31 5.67
N SER A 6 5.84 6.73 5.34
CA SER A 6 5.25 5.58 6.06
C SER A 6 6.06 4.31 5.81
N GLU A 7 6.10 3.38 6.76
CA GLU A 7 6.69 2.04 6.56
C GLU A 7 6.01 1.24 5.43
N SER A 8 4.70 1.44 5.24
CA SER A 8 3.92 0.77 4.18
C SER A 8 4.02 1.44 2.80
N GLN A 9 4.69 2.60 2.67
CA GLN A 9 4.84 3.29 1.39
C GLN A 9 5.97 2.67 0.57
N THR A 10 5.64 1.94 -0.50
CA THR A 10 6.66 1.22 -1.28
C THR A 10 7.08 1.93 -2.56
N SER A 11 6.23 2.81 -3.11
CA SER A 11 6.51 3.52 -4.35
C SER A 11 7.37 4.77 -4.11
N PHE A 12 8.28 5.05 -5.05
CA PHE A 12 9.15 6.23 -5.08
C PHE A 12 10.05 6.44 -3.85
N VAL A 13 10.33 5.37 -3.07
CA VAL A 13 11.25 5.40 -1.92
C VAL A 13 12.52 4.63 -2.27
N LYS A 14 13.68 5.22 -1.98
CA LYS A 14 14.97 4.54 -2.19
C LYS A 14 15.02 3.24 -1.40
N ASP A 15 15.60 2.20 -2.01
CA ASP A 15 15.79 0.88 -1.40
C ASP A 15 14.48 0.12 -1.07
N ARG A 16 13.34 0.53 -1.66
CA ARG A 16 12.06 -0.22 -1.65
C ARG A 16 11.66 -0.62 -3.06
N GLN A 17 11.07 -1.81 -3.20
CA GLN A 17 10.62 -2.36 -4.47
C GLN A 17 9.09 -2.38 -4.58
N ILE A 18 8.57 -2.25 -5.80
CA ILE A 18 7.12 -2.35 -6.05
C ILE A 18 6.54 -3.69 -5.61
N LEU A 19 7.35 -4.75 -5.68
CA LEU A 19 6.98 -6.10 -5.26
C LEU A 19 6.75 -6.19 -3.75
N ASP A 20 7.39 -5.36 -2.93
CA ASP A 20 7.22 -5.35 -1.48
C ASP A 20 5.76 -5.02 -1.13
N GLY A 21 5.16 -4.04 -1.81
CA GLY A 21 3.78 -3.64 -1.58
C GLY A 21 2.77 -4.72 -2.01
N ILE A 22 3.08 -5.43 -3.10
CA ILE A 22 2.27 -6.53 -3.60
C ILE A 22 2.33 -7.73 -2.65
N LEU A 23 3.51 -8.04 -2.12
CA LEU A 23 3.69 -9.12 -1.15
C LEU A 23 2.91 -8.87 0.14
N ILE A 24 3.05 -7.67 0.72
CA ILE A 24 2.32 -7.27 1.93
C ILE A 24 0.81 -7.41 1.73
N ALA A 25 0.27 -6.93 0.61
CA ALA A 25 -1.16 -7.05 0.31
C ALA A 25 -1.61 -8.52 0.21
N ASN A 26 -0.82 -9.39 -0.45
CA ASN A 26 -1.13 -10.81 -0.55
C ASN A 26 -1.13 -11.52 0.80
N GLU A 27 -0.14 -11.22 1.66
CA GLU A 27 -0.06 -11.80 3.00
C GLU A 27 -1.27 -11.42 3.86
N VAL A 28 -1.70 -10.15 3.82
CA VAL A 28 -2.90 -9.68 4.55
C VAL A 28 -4.17 -10.38 4.06
N VAL A 29 -4.33 -10.54 2.74
CA VAL A 29 -5.49 -11.27 2.18
C VAL A 29 -5.47 -12.73 2.60
N ASP A 30 -4.29 -13.37 2.54
CA ASP A 30 -4.15 -14.77 2.88
C ASP A 30 -4.37 -15.02 4.38
N GLU A 31 -3.86 -14.15 5.26
CA GLU A 31 -4.13 -14.19 6.70
C GLU A 31 -5.62 -14.07 7.00
N ALA A 32 -6.30 -13.06 6.43
CA ALA A 32 -7.74 -12.87 6.63
C ALA A 32 -8.54 -14.10 6.17
N ARG A 33 -8.13 -14.71 5.05
CA ARG A 33 -8.75 -15.94 4.53
C ARG A 33 -8.51 -17.14 5.45
N ARG A 34 -7.30 -17.33 5.97
CA ARG A 34 -6.97 -18.41 6.93
C ARG A 34 -7.77 -18.28 8.22
N ASP A 35 -7.92 -17.06 8.71
CA ASP A 35 -8.65 -16.75 9.94
C ASP A 35 -10.17 -16.65 9.77
N LYS A 36 -10.68 -16.82 8.54
CA LYS A 36 -12.10 -16.63 8.18
C LYS A 36 -12.64 -15.28 8.63
N LYS A 37 -11.80 -14.24 8.60
CA LYS A 37 -12.18 -12.86 8.88
C LYS A 37 -12.77 -12.23 7.63
N GLU A 38 -13.79 -11.40 7.81
CA GLU A 38 -14.28 -10.55 6.73
C GLU A 38 -13.21 -9.49 6.39
N LEU A 39 -12.97 -9.29 5.09
CA LEU A 39 -11.96 -8.35 4.58
C LEU A 39 -12.62 -7.40 3.58
N MET A 40 -12.28 -6.11 3.68
CA MET A 40 -12.60 -5.10 2.67
C MET A 40 -11.30 -4.58 2.07
N LEU A 41 -11.16 -4.68 0.75
CA LEU A 41 -10.07 -4.05 0.00
C LEU A 41 -10.59 -2.79 -0.69
N PHE A 42 -9.97 -1.65 -0.40
CA PHE A 42 -10.29 -0.39 -1.03
C PHE A 42 -9.16 0.05 -1.95
N LYS A 43 -9.38 -0.11 -3.26
CA LYS A 43 -8.44 0.34 -4.30
C LYS A 43 -8.84 1.74 -4.77
N VAL A 44 -7.94 2.70 -4.55
CA VAL A 44 -8.10 4.10 -4.99
C VAL A 44 -6.93 4.48 -5.87
N ASP A 45 -7.21 5.32 -6.87
CA ASP A 45 -6.23 5.94 -7.73
C ASP A 45 -6.63 7.41 -7.97
N PHE A 46 -5.67 8.27 -8.27
CA PHE A 46 -5.92 9.69 -8.50
C PHE A 46 -5.70 10.01 -9.99
N GLU A 47 -6.74 10.52 -10.64
CA GLU A 47 -6.60 11.05 -12.00
C GLU A 47 -5.65 12.25 -11.97
N LYS A 48 -4.57 12.18 -12.76
CA LYS A 48 -3.57 13.25 -12.88
C LYS A 48 -3.08 13.74 -11.50
N ALA A 49 -2.57 12.81 -10.70
CA ALA A 49 -2.12 13.06 -9.33
C ALA A 49 -1.19 14.27 -9.18
N TYR A 50 -0.28 14.51 -10.15
CA TYR A 50 0.65 15.64 -10.12
C TYR A 50 0.03 16.98 -10.54
N ASP A 51 -1.00 16.98 -11.38
CA ASP A 51 -1.69 18.21 -11.82
C ASP A 51 -2.69 18.70 -10.76
N SER A 52 -3.07 17.82 -9.82
CA SER A 52 -4.03 18.08 -8.76
C SER A 52 -3.36 18.48 -7.43
N VAL A 53 -2.05 18.73 -7.44
CA VAL A 53 -1.31 19.23 -6.28
C VAL A 53 -1.37 20.76 -6.30
N ASP A 54 -1.86 21.35 -5.21
CA ASP A 54 -1.84 22.81 -4.95
C ASP A 54 -0.54 23.22 -4.25
#